data_AF-A0A0F9HDV5-F1
#
_entry.id   AF-A0A0F9HDV5-F1
#
_cell.length_a   1.000
_cell.length_b   1.000
_cell.length_c   1.000
_cell.angle_alpha   90.00
_cell.angle_beta   90.00
_cell.angle_gamma   90.00
#
_symmetry.space_group_name_H-M   'P 1'
#
loop_
_entity.id
_entity.type
_entity.pdbx_description
1 polymer ?
#
loop_
_entity_poly.entity_id
_entity_poly.type
_entity_poly.pdbx_seq_one_letter_code
_entity_poly.pdbx_strand_id
1 'polypeptide(L)'
;MIHSQNTSKMTKHVGTYNDKRIAVVLQLPEEPGMVHIVDTDALPDLYSQNLIDIINKPQSQQSRWLGDILHREMFFDGTNALRTLYEKRFIQVVPVDSVTLTPFPNRTVPLSDVLVYFRDPVDEKYAEIAAQEQDKLNEAIAKTMADVNVNVPDPIHNQHLENLGADRVEQGKMIAANLIAEAQMLEAEAVAKRRQAAQFDPSKLISNSGGETAFVDPVTGKSYKTESALKGAVTRRNKSAQG
;
A
#
# COMPACT_ATOMS: atom_id res chain seq x y z
N MET A 1 -27.35 -25.08 42.54
CA MET A 1 -27.19 -23.67 42.16
C MET A 1 -25.94 -23.55 41.30
N ILE A 2 -26.12 -23.57 39.98
CA ILE A 2 -25.05 -23.38 39.02
C ILE A 2 -24.70 -21.89 39.06
N HIS A 3 -23.54 -21.57 39.63
CA HIS A 3 -22.98 -20.22 39.57
C HIS A 3 -22.61 -19.97 38.12
N SER A 4 -23.48 -19.26 37.39
CA SER A 4 -23.16 -18.70 36.08
C SER A 4 -22.07 -17.64 36.32
N GLN A 5 -20.82 -18.07 36.14
CA GLN A 5 -19.69 -17.15 36.10
C GLN A 5 -19.98 -16.16 34.97
N ASN A 6 -20.19 -14.90 35.33
CA ASN A 6 -20.26 -13.79 34.38
C ASN A 6 -18.85 -13.62 33.80
N THR A 7 -18.50 -14.48 32.85
CA THR A 7 -17.25 -14.38 32.09
C THR A 7 -17.36 -13.10 31.29
N SER A 8 -16.64 -12.06 31.74
CA SER A 8 -16.56 -10.80 31.03
C SER A 8 -16.07 -11.07 29.61
N LYS A 9 -17.00 -11.03 28.65
CA LYS A 9 -16.74 -11.35 27.24
C LYS A 9 -15.75 -10.32 26.70
N MET A 10 -14.58 -10.77 26.27
CA MET A 10 -13.56 -9.90 25.68
C MET A 10 -14.02 -9.43 24.29
N THR A 11 -13.86 -8.14 24.01
CA THR A 11 -14.16 -7.53 22.70
C THR A 11 -12.95 -6.77 22.16
N LYS A 12 -12.18 -7.39 21.26
CA LYS A 12 -10.90 -6.83 20.78
C LYS A 12 -11.04 -5.55 19.97
N HIS A 13 -12.11 -5.42 19.20
CA HIS A 13 -12.28 -4.38 18.18
C HIS A 13 -13.14 -3.20 18.63
N VAL A 14 -13.43 -3.11 19.92
CA VAL A 14 -14.25 -2.04 20.51
C VAL A 14 -13.35 -1.15 21.37
N GLY A 15 -13.51 0.15 21.20
CA GLY A 15 -12.73 1.14 21.92
C GLY A 15 -13.46 2.46 22.09
N THR A 16 -12.70 3.47 22.47
CA THR A 16 -13.15 4.84 22.61
C THR A 16 -12.25 5.80 21.84
N TYR A 17 -12.86 6.85 21.30
CA TYR A 17 -12.20 7.99 20.66
C TYR A 17 -12.97 9.26 21.01
N ASN A 18 -12.30 10.25 21.59
CA ASN A 18 -12.93 11.48 22.09
C ASN A 18 -14.21 11.22 22.91
N ASP A 19 -14.12 10.30 23.87
CA ASP A 19 -15.22 9.83 24.74
C ASP A 19 -16.39 9.10 24.05
N LYS A 20 -16.34 8.90 22.73
CA LYS A 20 -17.34 8.14 21.98
C LYS A 20 -16.97 6.68 21.84
N ARG A 21 -17.96 5.79 21.77
CA ARG A 21 -17.73 4.37 21.49
C ARG A 21 -17.48 4.16 20.01
N ILE A 22 -16.41 3.43 19.71
CA ILE A 22 -15.99 3.18 18.34
C ILE A 22 -15.73 1.70 18.10
N ALA A 23 -16.02 1.28 16.88
CA ALA A 23 -15.50 0.05 16.30
C ALA A 23 -14.21 0.38 15.55
N VAL A 24 -13.11 -0.28 15.91
CA VAL A 24 -11.84 -0.07 15.25
C VAL A 24 -11.77 -0.98 14.04
N VAL A 25 -11.98 -0.40 12.85
CA VAL A 25 -11.89 -1.09 11.56
C VAL A 25 -10.43 -1.03 11.12
N LEU A 26 -9.56 -1.76 11.83
CA LEU A 26 -8.16 -1.82 11.44
C LEU A 26 -8.08 -2.45 10.04
N GLN A 27 -7.75 -1.63 9.05
CA GLN A 27 -7.20 -2.05 7.77
C GLN A 27 -5.85 -1.37 7.69
N LEU A 28 -4.79 -2.15 7.42
CA LEU A 28 -3.41 -1.68 7.31
C LEU A 28 -3.38 -0.36 6.52
N PRO A 29 -2.92 0.74 7.12
CA PRO A 29 -2.92 2.02 6.44
C PRO A 29 -1.78 2.05 5.42
N GLU A 30 -2.05 2.69 4.28
CA GLU A 30 -1.00 3.17 3.37
C GLU A 30 -0.04 4.15 4.09
N GLU A 31 -0.47 4.72 5.24
CA GLU A 31 0.32 5.61 6.10
C GLU A 31 0.54 5.03 7.52
N PRO A 32 1.79 4.71 7.90
CA PRO A 32 2.11 4.18 9.23
C PRO A 32 1.85 5.24 10.31
N GLY A 33 0.67 5.21 10.95
CA GLY A 33 0.30 6.13 12.03
C GLY A 33 -1.18 6.53 12.04
N MET A 34 -1.90 6.26 10.95
CA MET A 34 -3.35 6.49 10.85
C MET A 34 -4.15 5.20 11.01
N VAL A 35 -5.35 5.28 11.57
CA VAL A 35 -6.27 4.15 11.71
C VAL A 35 -7.68 4.53 11.26
N HIS A 36 -8.37 3.57 10.65
CA HIS A 36 -9.77 3.68 10.30
C HIS A 36 -10.67 3.26 11.47
N ILE A 37 -11.54 4.18 11.88
CA ILE A 37 -12.53 3.94 12.94
C ILE A 37 -13.94 4.15 12.40
N VAL A 38 -14.91 3.53 13.06
CA VAL A 38 -16.33 3.76 12.84
C VAL A 38 -16.97 4.14 14.16
N ASP A 39 -17.59 5.31 14.20
CA ASP A 39 -18.40 5.78 15.33
C ASP A 39 -19.72 5.00 15.33
N THR A 40 -19.88 4.06 16.27
CA THR A 40 -21.07 3.20 16.32
C THR A 40 -22.32 3.96 16.72
N ASP A 41 -22.16 5.08 17.44
CA ASP A 41 -23.27 5.90 17.92
C ASP A 41 -23.74 6.88 16.83
N ALA A 42 -22.88 7.23 15.87
CA ALA A 42 -23.24 8.04 14.70
C ALA A 42 -23.90 7.24 13.57
N LEU A 43 -23.85 5.90 13.63
CA LEU A 43 -24.49 5.04 12.66
C LEU A 43 -26.02 4.97 12.87
N PRO A 44 -26.81 4.83 11.79
CA PRO A 44 -28.23 4.49 11.94
C PRO A 44 -28.42 3.16 12.66
N ASP A 45 -29.45 3.05 13.50
CA ASP A 45 -29.71 1.92 14.42
C ASP A 45 -29.56 0.52 13.81
N LEU A 46 -30.05 0.31 12.58
CA LEU A 46 -29.95 -0.99 11.91
C LEU A 46 -28.51 -1.34 11.51
N TYR A 47 -27.73 -0.33 11.07
CA TYR A 47 -26.32 -0.52 10.75
C TYR A 47 -25.48 -0.69 12.02
N SER A 48 -25.78 0.08 13.08
CA SER A 48 -25.05 -0.04 14.35
C SER A 48 -25.28 -1.41 14.99
N GLN A 49 -26.53 -1.86 15.09
CA GLN A 49 -26.84 -3.18 15.65
C GLN A 49 -26.18 -4.30 14.84
N ASN A 50 -26.28 -4.27 13.51
CA ASN A 50 -25.70 -5.31 12.69
C ASN A 50 -24.16 -5.31 12.72
N LEU A 51 -23.53 -4.13 12.79
CA LEU A 51 -22.09 -4.01 12.99
C LEU A 51 -21.65 -4.59 14.34
N ILE A 52 -22.39 -4.29 15.42
CA ILE A 52 -22.15 -4.86 16.75
C ILE A 52 -22.30 -6.39 16.72
N ASP A 53 -23.30 -6.91 16.01
CA ASP A 53 -23.49 -8.35 15.85
C ASP A 53 -22.30 -8.99 15.12
N ILE A 54 -21.84 -8.38 14.03
CA ILE A 54 -20.65 -8.82 13.28
C ILE A 54 -19.43 -8.83 14.20
N ILE A 55 -19.16 -7.74 14.93
CA ILE A 55 -18.02 -7.64 15.86
C ILE A 55 -18.09 -8.76 16.91
N ASN A 56 -19.28 -9.08 17.40
CA ASN A 56 -19.47 -10.08 18.45
C ASN A 56 -19.31 -11.54 18.00
N LYS A 57 -19.22 -11.80 16.69
CA LYS A 57 -19.00 -13.14 16.14
C LYS A 57 -17.65 -13.71 16.57
N PRO A 58 -17.55 -15.05 16.75
CA PRO A 58 -16.28 -15.70 17.09
C PRO A 58 -15.17 -15.42 16.08
N GLN A 59 -15.50 -15.43 14.77
CA GLN A 59 -14.56 -15.19 13.69
C GLN A 59 -13.97 -13.77 13.76
N SER A 60 -14.81 -12.77 14.07
CA SER A 60 -14.39 -11.39 14.30
C SER A 60 -13.44 -11.27 15.46
N GLN A 61 -13.74 -11.91 16.59
CA GLN A 61 -12.88 -11.89 17.78
C GLN A 61 -11.57 -12.70 17.59
N GLN A 62 -11.54 -13.65 16.67
CA GLN A 62 -10.33 -14.40 16.31
C GLN A 62 -9.48 -13.66 15.28
N SER A 63 -10.10 -12.86 14.42
CA SER A 63 -9.40 -12.08 13.41
C SER A 63 -8.43 -11.10 14.03
N ARG A 64 -7.29 -10.95 13.35
CA ARG A 64 -6.29 -9.92 13.62
C ARG A 64 -6.90 -8.54 13.42
N TRP A 65 -7.58 -8.37 12.30
CA TRP A 65 -8.13 -7.12 11.84
C TRP A 65 -9.63 -7.27 11.56
N LEU A 66 -10.43 -6.30 12.01
CA LEU A 66 -11.88 -6.34 11.77
C LEU A 66 -12.20 -6.13 10.27
N GLY A 67 -11.35 -5.40 9.54
CA GLY A 67 -11.50 -5.16 8.10
C GLY A 67 -11.60 -6.45 7.29
N ASP A 68 -10.81 -7.47 7.60
CA ASP A 68 -10.81 -8.77 6.91
C ASP A 68 -12.17 -9.47 6.98
N ILE A 69 -12.85 -9.30 8.12
CA ILE A 69 -14.17 -9.88 8.35
C ILE A 69 -15.25 -9.03 7.69
N LEU A 70 -15.18 -7.70 7.86
CA LEU A 70 -16.11 -6.77 7.22
C LEU A 70 -16.06 -6.84 5.69
N HIS A 71 -14.93 -7.23 5.10
CA HIS A 71 -14.80 -7.43 3.67
C HIS A 71 -15.62 -8.63 3.16
N ARG A 72 -15.95 -9.60 4.02
CA ARG A 72 -16.70 -10.82 3.66
C ARG A 72 -18.13 -10.82 4.19
N GLU A 73 -18.38 -10.03 5.22
CA GLU A 73 -19.69 -9.88 5.86
C GLU A 73 -20.60 -8.94 5.06
N MET A 74 -21.91 -9.13 5.26
CA MET A 74 -22.95 -8.32 4.64
C MET A 74 -23.75 -7.61 5.73
N PHE A 75 -24.19 -6.40 5.45
CA PHE A 75 -25.21 -5.74 6.26
C PHE A 75 -26.59 -6.36 6.07
N PHE A 76 -27.54 -5.96 6.91
CA PHE A 76 -28.94 -6.41 6.87
C PHE A 76 -29.63 -6.17 5.52
N ASP A 77 -29.13 -5.22 4.72
CA ASP A 77 -29.64 -4.88 3.39
C ASP A 77 -29.01 -5.73 2.26
N GLY A 78 -28.13 -6.66 2.60
CA GLY A 78 -27.42 -7.51 1.64
C GLY A 78 -26.22 -6.83 0.95
N THR A 79 -25.87 -5.61 1.36
CA THR A 79 -24.67 -4.93 0.85
C THR A 79 -23.43 -5.36 1.63
N ASN A 80 -22.27 -5.33 0.98
CA ASN A 80 -21.00 -5.66 1.64
C ASN A 80 -20.69 -4.65 2.75
N ALA A 81 -20.39 -5.15 3.96
CA ALA A 81 -20.28 -4.31 5.14
C ALA A 81 -19.16 -3.27 5.01
N LEU A 82 -17.95 -3.69 4.65
CA LEU A 82 -16.82 -2.78 4.50
C LEU A 82 -17.05 -1.75 3.39
N ARG A 83 -17.55 -2.20 2.24
CA ARG A 83 -17.82 -1.29 1.11
C ARG A 83 -18.84 -0.22 1.47
N THR A 84 -19.94 -0.61 2.12
CA THR A 84 -20.99 0.32 2.54
C THR A 84 -20.47 1.34 3.55
N LEU A 85 -19.59 0.94 4.47
CA LEU A 85 -18.97 1.87 5.43
C LEU A 85 -18.11 2.95 4.72
N TYR A 86 -17.37 2.59 3.67
CA TYR A 86 -16.61 3.55 2.86
C TYR A 86 -17.51 4.43 1.98
N GLU A 87 -18.45 3.83 1.24
CA GLU A 87 -19.35 4.52 0.32
C GLU A 87 -20.22 5.56 1.05
N LYS A 88 -20.72 5.21 2.23
CA LYS A 88 -21.54 6.09 3.07
C LYS A 88 -20.73 7.02 3.97
N ARG A 89 -19.40 7.01 3.87
CA ARG A 89 -18.48 7.86 4.67
C ARG A 89 -18.67 7.70 6.17
N PHE A 90 -18.96 6.48 6.63
CA PHE A 90 -19.05 6.16 8.06
C PHE A 90 -17.69 5.85 8.69
N ILE A 91 -16.66 5.63 7.86
CA ILE A 91 -15.27 5.49 8.31
C ILE A 91 -14.62 6.86 8.46
N GLN A 92 -13.94 7.05 9.59
CA GLN A 92 -13.10 8.21 9.87
C GLN A 92 -11.65 7.77 10.00
N VAL A 93 -10.73 8.55 9.44
CA VAL A 93 -9.29 8.36 9.59
C VAL A 93 -8.83 9.17 10.79
N VAL A 94 -8.22 8.54 11.77
CA VAL A 94 -7.72 9.20 12.98
C VAL A 94 -6.31 8.74 13.32
N PRO A 95 -5.51 9.55 14.03
CA PRO A 95 -4.21 9.11 14.53
C PRO A 95 -4.35 7.95 15.51
N VAL A 96 -3.44 6.98 15.42
CA VAL A 96 -3.40 5.80 16.32
C VAL A 96 -3.37 6.19 17.79
N ASP A 97 -2.59 7.23 18.15
CA ASP A 97 -2.40 7.66 19.54
C ASP A 97 -3.68 8.21 20.19
N SER A 98 -4.67 8.60 19.38
CA SER A 98 -5.95 9.12 19.87
C SER A 98 -6.97 8.03 20.19
N VAL A 99 -6.67 6.75 19.90
CA VAL A 99 -7.59 5.63 20.05
C VAL A 99 -7.20 4.77 21.24
N THR A 100 -8.19 4.47 22.09
CA THR A 100 -8.03 3.55 23.21
C THR A 100 -8.97 2.35 23.03
N LEU A 101 -8.44 1.14 23.14
CA LEU A 101 -9.24 -0.08 23.10
C LEU A 101 -9.75 -0.44 24.49
N THR A 102 -10.94 -1.03 24.56
CA THR A 102 -11.57 -1.49 25.80
C THR A 102 -11.87 -2.99 25.69
N PRO A 103 -10.83 -3.86 25.70
CA PRO A 103 -11.02 -5.31 25.55
C PRO A 103 -11.82 -5.93 26.70
N PHE A 104 -11.79 -5.33 27.88
CA PHE A 104 -12.60 -5.72 29.04
C PHE A 104 -13.25 -4.46 29.65
N PRO A 105 -14.42 -4.58 30.30
CA PRO A 105 -15.14 -3.43 30.87
C PRO A 105 -14.30 -2.56 31.82
N ASN A 106 -13.33 -3.16 32.51
CA ASN A 106 -12.48 -2.49 33.51
C ASN A 106 -11.02 -2.34 33.05
N ARG A 107 -10.71 -2.62 31.78
CA ARG A 107 -9.35 -2.47 31.24
C ARG A 107 -9.39 -1.78 29.90
N THR A 108 -8.73 -0.62 29.87
CA THR A 108 -8.44 0.13 28.65
C THR A 108 -6.97 -0.05 28.29
N VAL A 109 -6.67 -0.12 27.00
CA VAL A 109 -5.32 -0.27 26.47
C VAL A 109 -5.18 0.70 25.28
N PRO A 110 -4.16 1.57 25.25
CA PRO A 110 -3.88 2.41 24.08
C PRO A 110 -3.69 1.56 22.82
N LEU A 111 -4.22 2.01 21.69
CA LEU A 111 -4.08 1.27 20.43
C LEU A 111 -2.61 1.18 19.98
N SER A 112 -1.81 2.22 20.23
CA SER A 112 -0.37 2.25 19.93
C SER A 112 0.37 1.06 20.53
N ASP A 113 0.15 0.77 21.82
CA ASP A 113 0.75 -0.37 22.51
C ASP A 113 0.33 -1.71 21.87
N VAL A 114 -0.93 -1.84 21.49
CA VAL A 114 -1.47 -3.05 20.86
C VAL A 114 -0.86 -3.28 19.47
N LEU A 115 -0.67 -2.21 18.70
CA LEU A 115 -0.05 -2.28 17.39
C LEU A 115 1.41 -2.70 17.43
N VAL A 116 2.17 -2.36 18.48
CA VAL A 116 3.55 -2.82 18.66
C VAL A 116 3.60 -4.35 18.71
N TYR A 117 2.70 -5.00 19.46
CA TYR A 117 2.60 -6.47 19.49
C TYR A 117 2.13 -7.08 18.18
N PHE A 118 1.54 -6.25 17.32
CA PHE A 118 0.96 -6.67 16.06
C PHE A 118 1.82 -6.30 14.82
N ARG A 119 2.96 -5.65 14.99
CA ARG A 119 3.93 -5.52 13.91
C ARG A 119 4.66 -6.85 13.75
N ASP A 120 4.70 -7.35 12.53
CA ASP A 120 5.59 -8.46 12.24
C ASP A 120 7.04 -7.96 12.29
N PRO A 121 8.02 -8.76 12.75
CA PRO A 121 9.43 -8.34 12.80
C PRO A 121 10.01 -7.98 11.42
N VAL A 122 9.31 -8.40 10.36
CA VAL A 122 9.60 -8.00 8.98
C VAL A 122 9.27 -6.52 8.74
N ASP A 123 8.17 -6.01 9.30
CA ASP A 123 7.72 -4.62 9.17
C ASP A 123 8.61 -3.65 9.96
N GLU A 124 9.18 -4.08 11.08
CA GLU A 124 10.14 -3.30 11.87
C GLU A 124 11.35 -2.91 11.01
N LYS A 125 11.86 -3.86 10.22
CA LYS A 125 12.99 -3.65 9.31
C LYS A 125 12.65 -2.69 8.17
N TYR A 126 11.43 -2.74 7.63
CA TYR A 126 10.99 -1.81 6.57
C TYR A 126 10.71 -0.40 7.11
N ALA A 127 10.16 -0.28 8.32
CA ALA A 127 9.92 1.01 8.96
C ALA A 127 11.22 1.74 9.33
N GLU A 128 12.26 1.01 9.75
CA GLU A 128 13.58 1.57 10.01
C GLU A 128 14.27 2.07 8.73
N ILE A 129 14.13 1.34 7.62
CA ILE A 129 14.60 1.79 6.30
C ILE A 129 13.86 3.07 5.86
N ALA A 130 12.54 3.12 6.00
CA ALA A 130 11.75 4.29 5.63
C ALA A 130 12.07 5.53 6.48
N ALA A 131 12.28 5.35 7.79
CA ALA A 131 12.70 6.44 8.68
C ALA A 131 14.07 7.00 8.29
N GLN A 132 15.03 6.12 7.99
CA GLN A 132 16.36 6.53 7.52
C GLN A 132 16.32 7.27 6.16
N GLU A 133 15.41 6.89 5.26
CA GLU A 133 15.20 7.58 3.99
C GLU A 133 14.63 8.99 4.20
N GLN A 134 13.68 9.13 5.13
CA GLN A 134 13.03 10.40 5.45
C GLN A 134 14.01 11.38 6.11
N ASP A 135 14.87 10.91 7.02
CA ASP A 135 15.89 11.73 7.67
C ASP A 135 16.92 12.24 6.65
N LYS A 136 17.35 11.39 5.71
CA LYS A 136 18.24 11.80 4.61
C LYS A 136 17.60 12.84 3.70
N LEU A 137 16.30 12.71 3.41
CA LEU A 137 15.56 13.69 2.61
C LEU A 137 15.46 15.03 3.34
N ASN A 138 15.14 15.00 4.64
CA ASN A 138 15.06 16.20 5.48
C ASN A 138 16.42 16.91 5.60
N GLU A 139 17.51 16.15 5.73
CA GLU A 139 18.87 16.69 5.71
C GLU A 139 19.22 17.33 4.36
N ALA A 140 18.85 16.69 3.25
CA ALA A 140 19.06 17.24 1.90
C ALA A 140 18.27 18.54 1.66
N ILE A 141 17.03 18.62 2.15
CA ILE A 141 16.20 19.82 2.09
C ILE A 141 16.81 20.94 2.95
N ALA A 142 17.21 20.63 4.19
CA ALA A 142 17.85 21.61 5.08
C ALA A 142 19.14 22.18 4.49
N LYS A 143 19.95 21.33 3.85
CA LYS A 143 21.19 21.74 3.17
C LYS A 143 20.90 22.64 1.96
N THR A 144 19.84 22.36 1.20
CA THR A 144 19.42 23.18 0.06
C THR A 144 18.85 24.53 0.50
N MET A 145 18.12 24.59 1.62
CA MET A 145 17.57 25.82 2.17
C MET A 145 18.61 26.75 2.81
N ALA A 146 19.74 26.20 3.27
CA ALA A 146 20.87 26.99 3.78
C ALA A 146 21.57 27.80 2.68
N ASP A 147 21.57 27.32 1.43
CA ASP A 147 22.21 27.99 0.29
C ASP A 147 21.32 29.09 -0.38
N VAL A 148 20.06 29.24 0.03
CA VAL A 148 19.10 30.20 -0.59
C VAL A 148 19.04 31.56 0.12
N ASN A 149 19.82 31.80 1.17
CA ASN A 149 19.88 33.12 1.82
C ASN A 149 20.94 34.04 1.21
N VAL A 150 20.74 34.50 -0.03
CA VAL A 150 21.45 35.66 -0.59
C VAL A 150 20.45 36.63 -1.19
N ASN A 151 20.21 37.70 -0.42
CA ASN A 151 19.91 39.09 -0.81
C ASN A 151 19.07 39.29 -2.09
N VAL A 152 17.87 39.86 -1.93
CA VAL A 152 17.03 40.35 -3.03
C VAL A 152 17.29 41.85 -3.25
N PRO A 153 18.03 42.29 -4.28
CA PRO A 153 17.84 43.60 -4.88
C PRO A 153 16.95 43.50 -6.12
N ASP A 154 16.20 44.58 -6.35
CA ASP A 154 15.16 44.82 -7.35
C ASP A 154 15.41 44.25 -8.78
N PRO A 155 14.33 43.98 -9.56
CA PRO A 155 14.43 43.28 -10.82
C PRO A 155 15.05 44.16 -11.93
N ILE A 156 16.35 43.99 -12.20
CA ILE A 156 16.99 44.45 -13.43
C ILE A 156 16.94 43.32 -14.48
N HIS A 157 16.32 43.63 -15.60
CA HIS A 157 16.28 42.83 -16.83
C HIS A 157 17.69 42.43 -17.26
N ASN A 158 18.00 41.12 -17.30
CA ASN A 158 19.27 40.61 -17.81
C ASN A 158 19.07 39.34 -18.65
N GLN A 159 19.66 39.36 -19.85
CA GLN A 159 19.65 38.33 -20.92
C GLN A 159 20.37 37.01 -20.56
N HIS A 160 20.42 36.64 -19.27
CA HIS A 160 21.11 35.44 -18.76
C HIS A 160 20.16 34.28 -18.44
N LEU A 161 18.90 34.35 -18.90
CA LEU A 161 17.87 33.33 -18.66
C LEU A 161 17.96 32.13 -19.62
N GLU A 162 18.77 32.18 -20.67
CA GLU A 162 18.89 31.07 -21.63
C GLU A 162 19.84 29.94 -21.17
N ASN A 163 20.66 30.15 -20.13
CA ASN A 163 21.62 29.14 -19.65
C ASN A 163 21.22 28.44 -18.33
N LEU A 164 20.20 28.91 -17.62
CA LEU A 164 19.72 28.29 -16.36
C LEU A 164 18.67 27.17 -16.59
N GLY A 165 18.08 27.11 -17.78
CA GLY A 165 17.20 26.02 -18.20
C GLY A 165 17.96 24.77 -18.67
N ALA A 166 19.20 24.95 -19.15
CA ALA A 166 20.05 23.85 -19.60
C ALA A 166 20.51 22.97 -18.43
N ASP A 167 20.97 23.58 -17.33
CA ASP A 167 21.53 22.86 -16.17
C ASP A 167 20.49 22.00 -15.43
N ARG A 168 19.25 22.49 -15.26
CA ARG A 168 18.18 21.71 -14.60
C ARG A 168 17.68 20.55 -15.46
N VAL A 169 17.65 20.74 -16.78
CA VAL A 169 17.29 19.68 -17.74
C VAL A 169 18.43 18.66 -17.87
N GLU A 170 19.68 19.10 -17.80
CA GLU A 170 20.87 18.24 -17.85
C GLU A 170 21.03 17.41 -16.56
N GLN A 171 20.81 18.00 -15.38
CA GLN A 171 20.71 17.27 -14.12
C GLN A 171 19.56 16.26 -14.12
N GLY A 172 18.37 16.64 -14.63
CA GLY A 172 17.25 15.72 -14.79
C GLY A 172 17.55 14.55 -15.73
N LYS A 173 18.31 14.78 -16.81
CA LYS A 173 18.77 13.74 -17.74
C LYS A 173 19.77 12.79 -17.07
N MET A 174 20.67 13.28 -16.23
CA MET A 174 21.62 12.42 -15.51
C MET A 174 20.93 11.53 -14.47
N ILE A 175 19.94 12.07 -13.74
CA ILE A 175 19.11 11.27 -12.82
C ILE A 175 18.31 10.22 -13.59
N ALA A 176 17.69 10.60 -14.71
CA ALA A 176 16.96 9.65 -15.55
C ALA A 176 17.86 8.55 -16.13
N ALA A 177 19.09 8.88 -16.54
CA ALA A 177 20.06 7.91 -17.05
C ALA A 177 20.47 6.90 -15.97
N ASN A 178 20.70 7.35 -14.74
CA ASN A 178 21.01 6.46 -13.62
C ASN A 178 19.83 5.54 -13.26
N LEU A 179 18.61 6.09 -13.24
CA LEU A 179 17.39 5.29 -12.98
C LEU A 179 17.14 4.24 -14.07
N ILE A 180 17.39 4.57 -15.34
CA ILE A 180 17.29 3.60 -16.44
C ILE A 180 18.35 2.51 -16.31
N ALA A 181 19.58 2.86 -15.95
CA ALA A 181 20.65 1.89 -15.75
C ALA A 181 20.35 0.93 -14.58
N GLU A 182 19.79 1.45 -13.48
CA GLU A 182 19.32 0.65 -12.35
C GLU A 182 18.17 -0.28 -12.75
N ALA A 183 17.17 0.23 -13.48
CA ALA A 183 16.05 -0.56 -13.99
C ALA A 183 16.53 -1.70 -14.90
N GLN A 184 17.49 -1.45 -15.79
CA GLN A 184 18.08 -2.48 -16.66
C GLN A 184 18.79 -3.58 -15.87
N MET A 185 19.51 -3.22 -14.80
CA MET A 185 20.17 -4.19 -13.92
C MET A 185 19.14 -5.04 -13.17
N LEU A 186 18.07 -4.43 -12.65
CA LEU A 186 16.97 -5.11 -11.98
C LEU A 186 16.20 -6.04 -12.94
N GLU A 187 15.96 -5.61 -14.17
CA GLU A 187 15.32 -6.44 -15.20
C GLU A 187 16.18 -7.66 -15.54
N ALA A 188 17.50 -7.49 -15.68
CA ALA A 188 18.41 -8.60 -15.93
C ALA A 188 18.39 -9.63 -14.78
N GLU A 189 18.35 -9.16 -13.53
CA GLU A 189 18.24 -10.03 -12.36
C GLU A 189 16.88 -10.73 -12.29
N ALA A 190 15.79 -10.00 -12.58
CA ALA A 190 14.44 -10.56 -12.64
C ALA A 190 14.32 -11.65 -13.71
N VAL A 191 14.92 -11.44 -14.89
CA VAL A 191 14.97 -12.45 -15.96
C VAL A 191 15.79 -13.66 -15.54
N ALA A 192 16.95 -13.46 -14.90
CA ALA A 192 17.77 -14.56 -14.39
C ALA A 192 17.00 -15.39 -13.36
N LYS A 193 16.30 -14.74 -12.41
CA LYS A 193 15.45 -15.40 -11.41
C LYS A 193 14.27 -16.12 -12.05
N ARG A 194 13.63 -15.56 -13.08
CA ARG A 194 12.57 -16.22 -13.85
C ARG A 194 13.08 -17.45 -14.60
N ARG A 195 14.29 -17.40 -15.17
CA ARG A 195 14.94 -18.56 -15.82
C ARG A 195 15.27 -19.65 -14.81
N GLN A 196 15.75 -19.30 -13.62
CA GLN A 196 15.95 -20.26 -12.54
C GLN A 196 14.62 -20.88 -12.10
N ALA A 197 13.59 -20.06 -11.86
CA ALA A 197 12.26 -20.55 -11.51
C ALA A 197 11.67 -21.49 -12.58
N ALA A 198 11.87 -21.20 -13.87
CA ALA A 198 11.43 -22.06 -14.97
C ALA A 198 12.12 -23.43 -15.02
N GLN A 199 13.35 -23.55 -14.48
CA GLN A 199 14.04 -24.85 -14.35
C GLN A 199 13.44 -25.71 -13.24
N PHE A 200 12.90 -25.08 -12.18
CA PHE A 200 12.34 -25.78 -11.03
C PHE A 200 10.85 -26.11 -11.19
N ASP A 201 10.06 -25.23 -11.80
CA ASP A 201 8.64 -25.45 -12.04
C ASP A 201 8.17 -24.69 -13.30
N PRO A 202 8.04 -25.38 -14.46
CA PRO A 202 7.62 -24.75 -15.71
C PRO A 202 6.16 -24.31 -15.71
N SER A 203 5.34 -24.74 -14.73
CA SER A 203 3.91 -24.41 -14.64
C SER A 203 3.64 -23.03 -14.04
N LYS A 204 4.65 -22.38 -13.43
CA LYS A 204 4.52 -21.03 -12.84
C LYS A 204 4.60 -19.88 -13.86
N LEU A 205 4.73 -20.20 -15.15
CA LEU A 205 4.76 -19.20 -16.22
C LEU A 205 3.37 -18.79 -16.74
N ILE A 206 2.30 -19.11 -16.01
CA ILE A 206 0.93 -18.76 -16.42
C ILE A 206 0.17 -18.13 -15.25
N SER A 207 0.18 -16.81 -15.16
CA SER A 207 -1.03 -15.98 -15.20
C SER A 207 -0.69 -14.50 -15.10
N ASN A 208 -1.11 -13.76 -16.12
CA ASN A 208 -1.00 -12.31 -16.21
C ASN A 208 -1.81 -11.62 -15.12
N SER A 209 -1.22 -10.64 -14.45
CA SER A 209 -1.93 -9.39 -14.11
C SER A 209 -1.41 -8.27 -15.01
N GLY A 210 -2.04 -8.11 -16.18
CA GLY A 210 -2.03 -6.87 -16.97
C GLY A 210 -1.00 -6.74 -18.10
N GLY A 211 -1.26 -7.32 -19.27
CA GLY A 211 -0.56 -6.98 -20.53
C GLY A 211 -0.68 -8.07 -21.59
N GLU A 212 -1.06 -7.72 -22.81
CA GLU A 212 -1.24 -8.62 -23.96
C GLU A 212 -0.15 -9.71 -24.05
N THR A 213 -0.54 -10.97 -24.29
CA THR A 213 0.40 -12.06 -24.58
C THR A 213 1.13 -11.77 -25.89
N ALA A 214 2.32 -11.17 -25.79
CA ALA A 214 3.18 -10.91 -26.93
C ALA A 214 4.08 -12.11 -27.20
N PHE A 215 4.02 -12.66 -28.42
CA PHE A 215 4.97 -13.64 -28.92
C PHE A 215 6.26 -12.91 -29.32
N VAL A 216 7.36 -13.19 -28.65
CA VAL A 216 8.64 -12.45 -28.86
C VAL A 216 9.57 -13.23 -29.77
N ASP A 217 10.16 -12.56 -30.75
CA ASP A 217 11.20 -13.13 -31.61
C ASP A 217 12.53 -13.24 -30.85
N PRO A 218 13.12 -14.44 -30.75
CA PRO A 218 14.31 -14.67 -29.92
C PRO A 218 15.59 -14.04 -30.48
N VAL A 219 15.62 -13.64 -31.75
CA VAL A 219 16.79 -13.04 -32.41
C VAL A 219 16.72 -11.52 -32.41
N THR A 220 15.51 -10.96 -32.55
CA THR A 220 15.32 -9.51 -32.69
C THR A 220 14.67 -8.84 -31.48
N GLY A 221 14.17 -9.61 -30.51
CA GLY A 221 13.45 -9.11 -29.34
C GLY A 221 12.11 -8.45 -29.67
N LYS A 222 11.66 -8.46 -30.93
CA LYS A 222 10.41 -7.84 -31.36
C LYS A 222 9.21 -8.65 -30.91
N SER A 223 8.23 -7.96 -30.34
CA SER A 223 6.98 -8.52 -29.84
C SER A 223 5.91 -8.54 -30.94
N TYR A 224 5.20 -9.66 -31.07
CA TYR A 224 4.14 -9.87 -32.05
C TYR A 224 2.84 -10.28 -31.36
N LYS A 225 1.71 -9.73 -31.83
CA LYS A 225 0.40 -10.01 -31.24
C LYS A 225 -0.11 -11.44 -31.47
N THR A 226 0.44 -12.16 -32.45
CA THR A 226 0.04 -13.54 -32.77
C THR A 226 1.25 -14.39 -33.20
N GLU A 227 1.16 -15.70 -32.97
CA GLU A 227 2.21 -16.65 -33.36
C GLU A 227 2.45 -16.71 -34.88
N SER A 228 1.39 -16.55 -35.68
CA SER A 228 1.51 -16.48 -37.15
C SER A 228 2.31 -15.28 -37.63
N ALA A 229 2.18 -14.12 -36.97
CA ALA A 229 2.94 -12.92 -37.30
C ALA A 229 4.44 -13.10 -36.99
N LEU A 230 4.76 -13.76 -35.87
CA LEU A 230 6.14 -14.12 -35.53
C LEU A 230 6.74 -15.07 -36.58
N LYS A 231 6.05 -16.17 -36.90
CA LYS A 231 6.52 -17.15 -37.89
C LYS A 231 6.76 -16.52 -39.26
N GLY A 232 5.85 -15.68 -39.74
CA GLY A 232 6.02 -14.95 -41.00
C GLY A 232 7.24 -14.02 -41.03
N ALA A 233 7.53 -13.33 -39.91
CA ALA A 233 8.69 -12.45 -39.79
C ALA A 233 10.02 -13.23 -39.79
N VAL A 234 10.07 -14.37 -39.10
CA VAL A 234 11.25 -15.26 -39.07
C VAL A 234 11.52 -15.84 -40.47
N THR A 235 10.47 -16.30 -41.17
CA THR A 235 10.62 -16.87 -42.52
C THR A 235 11.13 -15.84 -43.53
N ARG A 236 10.65 -14.59 -43.49
CA ARG A 236 11.13 -13.52 -44.39
C ARG A 236 12.60 -13.19 -44.15
N ARG A 237 13.02 -13.14 -42.88
CA ARG A 237 14.42 -12.87 -42.49
C ARG A 237 15.37 -13.97 -42.99
N ASN A 238 14.98 -15.22 -42.83
CA ASN A 238 15.80 -16.34 -43.30
C ASN A 238 15.89 -16.39 -44.83
N LYS A 239 14.84 -15.92 -45.53
CA LYS A 239 14.83 -15.86 -47.00
C LYS A 239 15.68 -14.71 -47.56
N SER A 240 15.78 -13.58 -46.86
CA SER A 240 16.67 -12.47 -47.25
C SER A 240 18.15 -12.70 -46.92
N ALA A 241 18.47 -13.75 -46.15
CA ALA A 241 19.84 -14.14 -45.82
C ALA A 241 20.40 -15.22 -46.76
N GLN A 242 19.58 -15.76 -47.67
CA GLN A 242 19.94 -16.82 -48.62
C GLN A 242 19.93 -16.36 -50.09
N GLY A 243 19.79 -15.06 -50.36
CA GLY A 243 19.95 -14.44 -51.67
C GLY A 243 20.89 -13.25 -51.58
#